data_AF-A0A350XM72-F1
#
_entry.id   AF-A0A350XM72-F1
#
_cell.length_a   1.000
_cell.length_b   1.000
_cell.length_c   1.000
_cell.angle_alpha   90.00
_cell.angle_beta   90.00
_cell.angle_gamma   90.00
#
_symmetry.space_group_name_H-M   'P 1'
#
loop_
_entity.id
_entity.type
_entity.pdbx_description
1 polymer ?
#
loop_
_entity_poly.entity_id
_entity_poly.type
_entity_poly.pdbx_seq_one_letter_code
_entity_poly.pdbx_strand_id
1 'polypeptide(L)' 'MTNFSDENWQQIKVLAARLQAIKTMLEVFNEQIENRPFAQEFNTMKEQLEADFEQTLSALLELIEEDDD' A
#
# COMPACT_ATOMS: atom_id res chain seq x y z
N MET A 1 -13.68 23.90 0.48
CA MET A 1 -12.79 23.11 1.36
C MET A 1 -13.58 21.85 1.63
N THR A 2 -13.13 20.73 1.09
CA THR A 2 -13.70 19.41 1.40
C THR A 2 -13.65 19.24 2.91
N ASN A 3 -14.83 19.04 3.50
CA ASN A 3 -14.98 18.95 4.95
C ASN A 3 -14.80 17.48 5.33
N PHE A 4 -13.59 16.95 5.09
CA PHE A 4 -13.21 15.61 5.54
C PHE A 4 -13.56 15.49 7.02
N SER A 5 -14.37 14.49 7.37
CA SER A 5 -14.60 14.19 8.78
C SER A 5 -13.27 13.86 9.46
N ASP A 6 -13.13 14.22 10.74
CA ASP A 6 -11.91 13.89 11.51
C ASP A 6 -11.63 12.37 11.46
N GLU A 7 -12.68 11.55 11.35
CA GLU A 7 -12.59 10.10 11.20
C GLU A 7 -12.01 9.68 9.85
N ASN A 8 -12.51 10.22 8.73
CA ASN A 8 -11.98 9.94 7.39
C ASN A 8 -10.52 10.39 7.28
N TRP A 9 -10.15 11.50 7.94
CA TRP A 9 -8.78 11.99 7.95
C TRP A 9 -7.83 11.12 8.78
N GLN A 10 -8.31 10.47 9.83
CA GLN A 10 -7.53 9.44 10.52
C GLN A 10 -7.38 8.18 9.67
N GLN A 11 -8.45 7.74 9.00
CA GLN A 11 -8.41 6.56 8.13
C GLN A 11 -7.43 6.74 6.96
N ILE A 12 -7.46 7.90 6.30
CA ILE A 12 -6.51 8.23 5.22
C ILE A 12 -5.07 8.21 5.72
N LYS A 13 -4.78 8.75 6.91
CA LYS A 13 -3.43 8.70 7.50
C LYS A 13 -2.96 7.26 7.75
N VAL A 14 -3.85 6.40 8.24
CA VAL A 14 -3.55 4.99 8.50
C VAL A 14 -3.24 4.26 7.20
N LEU A 15 -4.07 4.44 6.18
CA LEU A 15 -3.90 3.81 4.87
C LEU A 15 -2.64 4.31 4.16
N ALA A 16 -2.35 5.62 4.22
CA ALA A 16 -1.12 6.19 3.68
C ALA A 16 0.15 5.63 4.38
N ALA A 17 0.11 5.49 5.71
CA ALA A 17 1.22 4.87 6.45
C ALA A 17 1.42 3.40 6.06
N ARG A 18 0.33 2.65 5.85
CA ARG A 18 0.37 1.26 5.38
C ARG A 18 0.96 1.17 3.98
N LEU A 19 0.56 2.04 3.05
CA LEU A 19 1.13 2.11 1.70
C LEU A 19 2.63 2.38 1.72
N GLN A 20 3.08 3.33 2.56
CA GLN A 20 4.50 3.63 2.70
C GLN A 20 5.31 2.44 3.23
N ALA A 21 4.76 1.69 4.19
CA ALA A 21 5.38 0.49 4.72
C ALA A 21 5.50 -0.61 3.66
N ILE A 22 4.42 -0.87 2.90
CA ILE A 22 4.41 -1.87 1.83
C ILE A 22 5.40 -1.50 0.73
N LYS A 23 5.42 -0.23 0.31
CA LYS A 23 6.38 0.28 -0.68
C LYS A 23 7.83 0.07 -0.23
N THR A 24 8.15 0.38 1.02
CA THR A 24 9.49 0.19 1.57
C THR A 24 9.89 -1.29 1.54
N MET A 25 8.96 -2.20 1.86
CA MET A 25 9.21 -3.64 1.78
C MET A 25 9.47 -4.09 0.34
N LEU A 26 8.66 -3.64 -0.62
CA LEU A 26 8.84 -3.93 -2.05
C LEU A 26 10.19 -3.42 -2.59
N GLU A 27 10.64 -2.24 -2.18
CA GLU A 27 11.95 -1.68 -2.54
C GLU A 27 13.08 -2.58 -2.02
N VAL A 28 13.03 -2.98 -0.75
CA VAL A 28 14.01 -3.91 -0.15
C VAL A 28 14.01 -5.26 -0.88
N PHE A 29 12.84 -5.76 -1.27
CA PHE A 29 12.73 -7.00 -2.05
C PHE A 29 13.38 -6.86 -3.42
N ASN A 30 13.09 -5.79 -4.17
CA ASN A 30 13.69 -5.56 -5.49
C ASN A 30 15.22 -5.42 -5.42
N GLU A 31 15.77 -4.79 -4.37
CA GLU A 31 17.22 -4.63 -4.21
C GLU A 31 17.96 -5.93 -3.78
N GLN A 32 17.29 -6.85 -3.05
CA GLN A 32 17.97 -8.00 -2.44
C GLN A 32 17.73 -9.36 -3.11
N ILE A 33 16.71 -9.49 -3.99
CA ILE A 33 16.28 -10.79 -4.53
C ILE A 33 17.00 -11.20 -5.82
N GLU A 34 17.53 -10.28 -6.63
CA GLU A 34 18.01 -10.59 -8.00
C GLU A 34 19.07 -11.70 -8.10
N ASN A 35 19.70 -12.14 -6.99
CA ASN A 35 20.75 -13.17 -6.99
C ASN A 35 20.62 -14.26 -5.90
N ARG A 36 19.42 -14.61 -5.40
CA ARG A 36 19.28 -15.57 -4.27
C ARG A 36 18.57 -16.91 -4.58
N PRO A 37 18.94 -18.00 -3.88
CA PRO A 37 18.46 -19.37 -4.12
C PRO A 37 16.99 -19.65 -3.73
N PHE A 38 16.16 -18.62 -3.53
CA PHE A 38 14.74 -18.74 -3.14
C PHE A 38 13.85 -17.77 -3.93
N ALA A 39 14.26 -17.39 -5.14
CA ALA A 39 13.60 -16.38 -5.96
C ALA A 39 12.09 -16.66 -6.16
N GLN A 40 11.67 -17.93 -6.15
CA GLN A 40 10.26 -18.30 -6.35
C GLN A 40 9.38 -18.00 -5.13
N GLU A 41 9.77 -18.36 -3.90
CA GLU A 41 8.99 -17.98 -2.70
C GLU A 41 9.02 -16.46 -2.47
N PHE A 42 10.14 -15.82 -2.81
CA PHE A 42 10.28 -14.37 -2.77
C PHE A 42 9.37 -13.67 -3.79
N ASN A 43 9.21 -14.22 -5.00
CA ASN A 43 8.27 -13.69 -5.99
C ASN A 43 6.83 -13.80 -5.50
N THR A 44 6.44 -14.92 -4.87
CA THR A 44 5.09 -15.06 -4.29
C THR A 44 4.83 -14.04 -3.18
N MET A 45 5.84 -13.78 -2.33
CA MET A 45 5.72 -12.76 -1.28
C MET A 45 5.65 -11.34 -1.87
N LYS A 46 6.38 -11.08 -2.95
CA LYS A 46 6.32 -9.81 -3.71
C LYS A 46 4.94 -9.61 -4.34
N GLU A 47 4.40 -10.61 -5.02
CA GLU A 47 3.06 -10.57 -5.62
C GLU A 47 1.99 -10.29 -4.56
N GLN A 48 2.09 -10.91 -3.37
CA GLN A 48 1.17 -10.63 -2.27
C GLN A 48 1.28 -9.18 -1.77
N LEU A 49 2.50 -8.63 -1.67
CA LEU A 49 2.69 -7.25 -1.25
C LEU A 49 2.22 -6.24 -2.30
N GLU A 50 2.37 -6.55 -3.59
CA GLU A 50 1.82 -5.75 -4.67
C GLU A 50 0.28 -5.75 -4.62
N ALA A 51 -0.35 -6.90 -4.40
CA ALA A 51 -1.80 -6.99 -4.21
C ALA A 51 -2.28 -6.21 -2.99
N ASP A 52 -1.59 -6.32 -1.85
CA ASP A 52 -1.90 -5.57 -0.63
C ASP A 52 -1.73 -4.04 -0.84
N PHE A 53 -0.75 -3.64 -1.65
CA PHE A 53 -0.55 -2.24 -2.02
C PHE A 53 -1.72 -1.72 -2.84
N GLU A 54 -2.09 -2.43 -3.91
CA GLU A 54 -3.22 -2.06 -4.78
C GLU A 54 -4.53 -1.97 -3.99
N GLN A 55 -4.82 -2.95 -3.13
CA GLN A 55 -6.01 -2.94 -2.30
C GLN A 55 -6.04 -1.73 -1.35
N THR A 56 -4.90 -1.41 -0.72
CA THR A 56 -4.81 -0.28 0.21
C THR A 56 -4.92 1.05 -0.54
N LEU A 57 -4.41 1.13 -1.77
CA LEU A 57 -4.52 2.31 -2.62
C LEU A 57 -5.97 2.53 -3.05
N SER A 58 -6.66 1.50 -3.51
CA SER A 58 -8.07 1.59 -3.90
C SER A 58 -8.94 2.06 -2.74
N ALA A 59 -8.77 1.49 -1.54
CA ALA A 59 -9.51 1.92 -0.36
C ALA A 59 -9.23 3.39 0.03
N LEU A 60 -8.00 3.87 -0.17
CA LEU A 60 -7.65 5.25 0.08
C LEU A 60 -8.26 6.20 -0.97
N LEU A 61 -8.31 5.77 -2.24
CA LEU A 61 -8.95 6.53 -3.32
C LEU A 61 -10.46 6.60 -3.12
N GLU A 62 -11.12 5.49 -2.77
CA GLU A 62 -12.55 5.45 -2.45
C GLU A 62 -12.90 6.43 -1.32
N LEU A 63 -12.11 6.43 -0.23
CA LEU A 63 -12.31 7.38 0.88
C LEU A 63 -12.11 8.85 0.49
N ILE A 64 -11.29 9.12 -0.54
CA ILE A 64 -11.08 10.49 -1.03
C ILE A 64 -12.23 10.89 -1.97
N GLU A 65 -12.69 9.99 -2.83
CA GLU A 65 -13.80 10.20 -3.75
C GLU A 65 -15.15 10.35 -3.02
N GLU A 66 -15.40 9.56 -1.96
CA GLU A 66 -16.62 9.67 -1.12
C GLU A 66 -16.75 11.01 -0.38
N ASP A 67 -15.65 11.74 -0.15
CA ASP A 67 -15.65 13.06 0.51
C ASP A 67 -15.73 14.24 -0.50
N ASP A 68 -15.63 13.98 -1.81
CA ASP A 68 -15.74 14.99 -2.88
C ASP A 68 -17.20 15.16 -3.41
N ASP A 69 -18.13 14.25 -3.08
CA ASP A 69 -19.58 14.28 -3.40
C ASP A 69 -20.44 14.91 -2.27
#